data_AF-A0A931YGJ8-F1
#
_entry.id   AF-A0A931YGJ8-F1
#
_cell.length_a   1.000
_cell.length_b   1.000
_cell.length_c   1.000
_cell.angle_alpha   90.00
_cell.angle_beta   90.00
_cell.angle_gamma   90.00
#
_symmetry.space_group_name_H-M   'P 1'
#
loop_
_entity.id
_entity.type
_entity.pdbx_description
1 polymer ?
#
loop_
_entity_poly.entity_id
_entity_poly.type
_entity_poly.pdbx_seq_one_letter_code
_entity_poly.pdbx_strand_id
1 'polypeptide(L)'
;MATVYDLTSITTGEAREGAVVVAEVRGGALRGARLRPVALDERGEPRPAGARAAAILERVAAQSRRLGTAPVVEGGELVLV
;
A
#
# COMPACT_ATOMS: atom_id res chain seq x y z
N MET A 1 -8.02 -4.08 -12.24
CA MET A 1 -8.43 -5.00 -11.17
C MET A 1 -7.68 -4.58 -9.92
N ALA A 2 -8.37 -4.23 -8.84
CA ALA A 2 -7.72 -3.86 -7.58
C ALA A 2 -7.56 -5.13 -6.74
N THR A 3 -6.33 -5.43 -6.31
CA THR A 3 -6.05 -6.58 -5.45
C THR A 3 -5.73 -6.02 -4.06
N VAL A 4 -6.49 -6.44 -3.06
CA VAL A 4 -6.22 -6.06 -1.67
C VAL A 4 -5.09 -6.97 -1.18
N TYR A 5 -3.98 -6.38 -0.77
CA TYR A 5 -2.87 -7.13 -0.19
C TYR A 5 -2.86 -6.91 1.32
N ASP A 6 -2.85 -8.01 2.05
CA ASP A 6 -2.66 -7.97 3.49
C ASP A 6 -1.19 -7.66 3.80
N LEU A 7 -0.92 -6.42 4.19
CA LEU A 7 0.43 -5.97 4.57
C LEU A 7 0.87 -6.52 5.94
N THR A 8 -0.02 -7.19 6.68
CA THR A 8 0.31 -7.85 7.96
C THR A 8 1.34 -8.97 7.78
N SER A 9 1.52 -9.49 6.55
CA SER A 9 2.54 -10.49 6.20
C SER A 9 3.98 -9.93 6.15
N ILE A 10 4.18 -8.61 6.16
CA ILE A 10 5.52 -8.05 5.95
C ILE A 10 6.31 -7.84 7.25
N THR A 11 5.71 -7.75 8.45
CA THR A 11 6.55 -7.41 9.63
C THR A 11 6.15 -7.76 11.08
N THR A 12 4.89 -7.87 11.55
CA THR A 12 4.66 -7.78 13.03
C THR A 12 3.61 -8.68 13.70
N GLY A 13 2.77 -9.43 12.98
CA GLY A 13 1.93 -10.46 13.61
C GLY A 13 0.83 -10.01 14.59
N GLU A 14 0.64 -8.73 14.88
CA GLU A 14 -0.47 -8.23 15.72
C GLU A 14 -1.20 -7.03 15.06
N ALA A 15 -2.49 -7.24 14.81
CA ALA A 15 -3.57 -6.34 14.35
C ALA A 15 -3.65 -5.87 12.86
N ARG A 16 -4.66 -6.41 12.14
CA ARG A 16 -5.61 -5.88 11.11
C ARG A 16 -5.28 -4.63 10.23
N GLU A 17 -4.02 -4.31 9.94
CA GLU A 17 -3.64 -3.20 9.06
C GLU A 17 -3.28 -3.70 7.63
N GLY A 18 -4.07 -3.31 6.62
CA GLY A 18 -3.93 -3.76 5.23
C GLY A 18 -3.58 -2.62 4.26
N ALA A 19 -3.31 -2.94 2.99
CA ALA A 19 -3.31 -1.94 1.93
C ALA A 19 -4.01 -2.44 0.68
N VAL A 20 -4.73 -1.53 0.03
CA VAL A 20 -5.20 -1.78 -1.33
C VAL A 20 -4.06 -1.42 -2.26
N VAL A 21 -3.63 -2.37 -3.10
CA VAL A 21 -2.67 -2.10 -4.17
C VAL A 21 -3.39 -2.18 -5.50
N VAL A 22 -3.33 -1.09 -6.25
CA VAL A 22 -3.82 -1.01 -7.63
C VAL A 22 -2.60 -0.99 -8.53
N ALA A 23 -2.27 -2.15 -9.10
CA ALA A 23 -1.20 -2.28 -10.08
C ALA A 23 -1.72 -1.95 -11.49
N GLU A 24 -0.97 -1.13 -12.22
CA GLU A 24 -1.14 -0.88 -13.64
C GLU A 24 -0.19 -1.79 -14.43
N VAL A 25 -0.78 -2.70 -15.22
CA VAL A 25 -0.03 -3.64 -16.06
C VAL A 25 -0.33 -3.32 -17.53
N ARG A 26 0.71 -3.06 -18.33
CA ARG A 26 0.57 -2.88 -19.79
C ARG A 26 1.56 -3.77 -20.54
N GLY A 27 1.05 -4.56 -21.49
CA GLY A 27 1.87 -5.47 -22.29
C GLY A 27 2.57 -6.55 -21.46
N GLY A 28 1.95 -7.00 -20.36
CA GLY A 28 2.52 -8.01 -19.46
C GLY A 28 3.56 -7.50 -18.47
N ALA A 29 3.90 -6.21 -18.50
CA ALA A 29 4.83 -5.60 -17.56
C ALA A 29 4.10 -4.67 -16.58
N LEU A 30 4.53 -4.69 -15.30
CA LEU A 30 4.12 -3.68 -14.32
C LEU A 30 4.67 -2.33 -14.77
N ARG A 31 3.77 -1.36 -15.01
CA ARG A 31 4.13 0.01 -15.42
C ARG A 31 3.95 1.03 -14.32
N GLY A 32 3.22 0.66 -13.28
CA GLY A 32 3.08 1.46 -12.09
C GLY A 32 2.23 0.74 -11.07
N ALA A 33 2.27 1.22 -9.85
CA ALA A 33 1.40 0.75 -8.78
C ALA A 33 1.02 1.90 -7.88
N ARG A 34 -0.24 1.90 -7.44
CA ARG A 34 -0.72 2.80 -6.38
C ARG A 34 -1.03 1.97 -5.16
N LEU A 35 -0.54 2.42 -4.02
CA LEU A 35 -0.80 1.80 -2.72
C LEU A 35 -1.58 2.77 -1.86
N ARG A 36 -2.71 2.31 -1.34
CA ARG A 36 -3.56 3.04 -0.41
C ARG A 36 -3.70 2.27 0.90
N PRO A 37 -3.23 2.81 2.04
CA PRO A 37 -3.39 2.17 3.33
C PRO A 37 -4.86 2.05 3.71
N VAL A 38 -5.26 0.88 4.22
CA VAL A 38 -6.61 0.61 4.71
C VAL A 38 -6.59 -0.12 6.05
N ALA A 39 -7.60 0.12 6.87
CA ALA A 39 -7.91 -0.76 7.99
C ALA A 39 -8.91 -1.82 7.52
N LEU A 40 -8.80 -3.05 8.01
CA LEU A 40 -9.83 -4.06 7.76
C LEU A 40 -10.88 -4.01 8.87
N ASP A 41 -12.16 -3.91 8.50
CA ASP A 41 -13.23 -4.02 9.47
C ASP A 41 -13.44 -5.48 9.93
N GLU A 42 -14.41 -5.70 10.83
CA GLU A 42 -14.67 -7.03 11.40
C GLU A 42 -15.08 -8.08 10.38
N ARG A 43 -15.51 -7.67 9.18
CA ARG A 43 -15.86 -8.54 8.05
C ARG A 43 -14.69 -8.75 7.09
N GLY A 44 -13.53 -8.15 7.36
CA GLY A 44 -12.38 -8.15 6.48
C GLY A 44 -12.50 -7.16 5.32
N GLU A 45 -13.46 -6.22 5.37
CA GLU A 45 -13.64 -5.24 4.30
C GLU A 45 -12.72 -4.02 4.51
N PRO A 46 -12.11 -3.49 3.43
CA PRO A 46 -11.19 -2.38 3.52
C PRO A 46 -11.91 -1.06 3.83
N ARG A 47 -11.43 -0.35 4.86
CA ARG A 47 -11.82 1.00 5.27
C ARG A 47 -10.62 1.94 5.23
N PRO A 48 -10.80 3.26 5.04
CA PRO A 48 -9.68 4.19 5.10
C PRO A 48 -8.91 4.06 6.42
N ALA A 49 -7.56 3.99 6.37
CA ALA A 49 -6.72 3.81 7.56
C ALA A 49 -6.69 5.03 8.53
N GLY A 50 -7.41 6.11 8.20
CA GLY A 50 -7.54 7.30 9.05
C GLY A 50 -6.17 7.94 9.39
N ALA A 51 -5.98 8.30 10.65
CA ALA A 51 -4.80 9.03 11.13
C ALA A 51 -3.46 8.27 10.93
N ARG A 52 -3.50 6.95 10.75
CA ARG A 52 -2.28 6.13 10.56
C ARG A 52 -1.80 6.06 9.11
N ALA A 53 -2.63 6.47 8.15
CA ALA A 53 -2.33 6.34 6.72
C ALA A 53 -1.00 7.02 6.34
N ALA A 54 -0.74 8.22 6.84
CA ALA A 54 0.48 8.97 6.56
C ALA A 54 1.74 8.22 7.01
N ALA A 55 1.75 7.70 8.25
CA ALA A 55 2.89 6.96 8.79
C ALA A 55 3.17 5.65 8.03
N ILE A 56 2.11 4.98 7.53
CA ILE A 56 2.25 3.79 6.68
C ILE A 56 2.90 4.17 5.35
N LEU A 57 2.41 5.22 4.69
CA LEU A 57 2.96 5.70 3.41
C LEU A 57 4.43 6.09 3.54
N GLU A 58 4.80 6.81 4.60
CA GLU A 58 6.20 7.20 4.86
C GLU A 58 7.11 5.98 5.04
N ARG A 59 6.65 4.99 5.81
CA ARG A 59 7.42 3.76 6.05
C ARG A 59 7.63 2.96 4.77
N VAL A 60 6.56 2.77 4.00
CA VAL A 60 6.63 2.06 2.72
C VAL A 60 7.53 2.83 1.74
N ALA A 61 7.39 4.16 1.65
CA ALA A 61 8.25 4.97 0.81
C ALA A 61 9.74 4.85 1.18
N ALA A 62 10.05 4.88 2.49
CA ALA A 62 11.41 4.71 2.97
C ALA A 62 11.99 3.32 2.62
N GLN A 63 11.20 2.26 2.78
CA GLN A 63 11.62 0.91 2.42
C GLN A 63 11.80 0.74 0.90
N SER A 64 10.88 1.24 0.11
CA SER A 64 10.97 1.26 -1.35
C SER A 64 12.23 1.96 -1.85
N ARG A 65 12.61 3.11 -1.26
CA ARG A 65 13.87 3.80 -1.58
C ARG A 65 15.10 2.97 -1.26
N ARG A 66 15.11 2.24 -0.14
CA ARG A 66 16.21 1.31 0.19
C ARG A 66 16.34 0.17 -0.81
N LEU A 67 15.23 -0.24 -1.43
CA LEU A 67 15.19 -1.27 -2.47
C LEU A 67 15.46 -0.71 -3.88
N GLY A 68 15.83 0.57 -4.01
CA GLY A 68 16.18 1.20 -5.29
C GLY A 68 14.99 1.68 -6.13
N THR A 69 13.79 1.74 -5.55
CA THR A 69 12.61 2.33 -6.21
C THR A 69 12.41 3.79 -5.77
N ALA A 70 11.79 4.60 -6.62
CA ALA A 70 11.56 6.03 -6.35
C ALA A 70 10.07 6.36 -6.22
N PRO A 71 9.39 5.93 -5.14
CA PRO A 71 7.97 6.22 -4.97
C PRO A 71 7.71 7.69 -4.62
N VAL A 72 6.56 8.18 -5.05
CA VAL A 72 6.01 9.50 -4.71
C VAL A 72 4.76 9.31 -3.86
N VAL A 73 4.55 10.18 -2.87
CA VAL A 73 3.30 10.19 -2.09
C VAL A 73 2.41 11.30 -2.62
N GLU A 74 1.24 10.94 -3.15
CA GLU A 74 0.28 11.86 -3.77
C GLU A 74 -1.14 11.57 -3.27
N GLY A 75 -1.85 12.58 -2.76
CA GLY A 75 -3.26 12.44 -2.39
C GLY A 75 -3.57 11.37 -1.34
N GLY A 76 -2.61 10.99 -0.50
CA GLY A 76 -2.77 9.89 0.48
C GLY A 76 -2.54 8.49 -0.11
N GLU A 77 -1.93 8.41 -1.28
CA GLU A 77 -1.50 7.17 -1.94
C GLU A 77 0.01 7.20 -2.18
N LEU A 78 0.62 6.02 -2.23
CA LEU A 78 2.01 5.86 -2.66
C LEU A 78 2.01 5.38 -4.11
N VAL A 79 2.62 6.16 -4.98
CA VAL A 79 2.69 5.95 -6.42
C VAL A 79 4.10 5.46 -6.78
N LEU A 80 4.16 4.32 -7.44
CA LEU A 80 5.35 3.74 -8.07
C LEU A 80 5.17 3.84 -9.58
N VAL A 81 6.18 4.36 -10.27
CA VAL A 81 6.25 4.52 -11.74
C VAL A 81 7.47 3.81 -12.29
#